data_AF-A0A972DLG8-F1
#
_entry.id   AF-A0A972DLG8-F1
#
_cell.length_a   1.000
_cell.length_b   1.000
_cell.length_c   1.000
_cell.angle_alpha   90.00
_cell.angle_beta   90.00
_cell.angle_gamma   90.00
#
_symmetry.space_group_name_H-M   'P 1'
#
loop_
_entity.id
_entity.type
_entity.pdbx_description
1 polymer ?
#
loop_
_entity_poly.entity_id
_entity_poly.type
_entity_poly.pdbx_seq_one_letter_code
_entity_poly.pdbx_strand_id
1 'polypeptide(L)'
;MGRGKRKRILEDSQKRGRILGVLAIGCSLRAAARIVNCSPSTICREARLDADFAAALEKAKGDSEVNFMKRIFDASKKDQYWRAAAWALERRHPEHYAPRAPEAITIGQIARLVAKLSQIIEEEIPAARFRKKVLARLDALTREAVSGQPPAAARQSSAASD
;
A
#
# COMPACT_ATOMS: atom_id res chain seq x y z
N MET A 1 43.03 -13.45 30.99
CA MET A 1 41.58 -13.71 31.14
C MET A 1 41.05 -14.30 29.84
N GLY A 2 40.70 -15.59 29.82
CA GLY A 2 40.23 -16.26 28.61
C GLY A 2 38.86 -15.73 28.18
N ARG A 3 38.75 -15.19 26.97
CA ARG A 3 37.44 -14.95 26.33
C ARG A 3 36.82 -16.33 26.06
N GLY A 4 35.94 -16.77 26.96
CA GLY A 4 35.08 -17.93 26.69
C GLY A 4 34.39 -17.76 25.33
N LYS A 5 34.42 -18.80 24.48
CA LYS A 5 33.77 -18.79 23.17
C LYS A 5 32.31 -18.35 23.33
N ARG A 6 31.95 -17.18 22.81
CA ARG A 6 30.54 -16.75 22.77
C ARG A 6 29.78 -17.71 21.85
N LYS A 7 28.79 -18.41 22.40
CA LYS A 7 27.89 -19.30 21.63
C LYS A 7 27.24 -18.53 20.50
N ARG A 8 27.13 -19.17 19.33
CA ARG A 8 26.42 -18.63 18.17
C ARG A 8 24.94 -18.47 18.47
N ILE A 9 24.24 -17.68 17.67
CA ILE A 9 22.80 -17.48 17.84
C ILE A 9 22.05 -18.79 17.66
N LEU A 10 22.40 -19.60 16.66
CA LEU A 10 21.73 -20.89 16.40
C LEU A 10 21.88 -21.88 17.56
N GLU A 11 23.02 -21.82 18.26
CA GLU A 11 23.36 -22.66 19.42
C GLU A 11 22.78 -22.13 20.75
N ASP A 12 22.22 -20.91 20.74
CA ASP A 12 21.74 -20.20 21.91
C ASP A 12 20.23 -19.96 21.77
N SER A 13 19.45 -20.92 22.28
CA SER A 13 17.98 -20.89 22.24
C SER A 13 17.40 -19.65 22.91
N GLN A 14 18.05 -19.13 23.97
CA GLN A 14 17.63 -17.92 24.66
C GLN A 14 17.78 -16.69 23.74
N LYS A 15 18.91 -16.57 23.03
CA LYS A 15 19.09 -15.48 22.05
C LYS A 15 18.08 -15.59 20.90
N ARG A 16 17.86 -16.80 20.35
CA ARG A 16 16.84 -17.01 19.30
C ARG A 16 15.47 -16.54 19.77
N GLY A 17 15.03 -17.01 20.93
CA GLY A 17 13.72 -16.65 21.50
C GLY A 17 13.58 -15.14 21.72
N ARG A 18 14.61 -14.48 22.25
CA ARG A 18 14.59 -13.02 22.45
C ARG A 18 14.51 -12.26 21.13
N ILE A 19 15.23 -12.69 20.09
CA ILE A 19 15.15 -12.06 18.76
C ILE A 19 13.73 -12.20 18.21
N LEU A 20 13.18 -13.42 18.21
CA LEU A 20 11.85 -13.70 17.67
C LEU A 20 10.76 -12.95 18.44
N GLY A 21 10.82 -12.94 19.77
CA GLY A 21 9.85 -12.22 20.59
C GLY A 21 9.83 -10.71 20.33
N VAL A 22 11.00 -10.10 20.15
CA VAL A 22 11.11 -8.67 19.82
C VAL A 22 10.52 -8.37 18.45
N LEU A 23 10.79 -9.21 17.45
CA LEU A 23 10.23 -9.06 16.12
C LEU A 23 8.71 -9.27 16.11
N ALA A 24 8.19 -10.24 16.88
CA ALA A 24 6.75 -10.51 17.01
C ALA A 24 5.95 -9.35 17.62
N ILE A 25 6.62 -8.49 18.39
CA ILE A 25 6.04 -7.25 18.91
C ILE A 25 6.02 -6.14 17.83
N GLY A 26 6.74 -6.31 16.72
CA GLY A 26 6.84 -5.34 15.62
C GLY A 26 8.06 -4.44 15.69
N CYS A 27 9.04 -4.78 16.54
CA CYS A 27 10.28 -4.04 16.59
C CYS A 27 11.18 -4.37 15.39
N SER A 28 12.12 -3.48 15.07
CA SER A 28 13.08 -3.71 13.98
C SER A 28 14.13 -4.77 14.32
N LEU A 29 14.73 -5.38 13.29
CA LEU A 29 15.87 -6.29 13.43
C LEU A 29 17.06 -5.65 14.17
N ARG A 30 17.25 -4.33 14.01
CA ARG A 30 18.28 -3.58 14.76
C ARG A 30 17.98 -3.52 16.25
N ALA A 31 16.72 -3.38 16.64
CA ALA A 31 16.32 -3.42 18.05
C ALA A 31 16.55 -4.81 18.66
N ALA A 32 16.15 -5.86 17.93
CA ALA A 32 16.40 -7.24 18.35
C ALA A 32 17.91 -7.52 18.52
N ALA A 33 18.74 -7.06 17.59
CA ALA A 33 20.20 -7.23 17.65
C ALA A 33 20.83 -6.56 18.88
N ARG A 34 20.38 -5.35 19.25
CA ARG A 34 20.81 -4.65 20.47
C ARG A 34 20.49 -5.44 21.73
N ILE A 35 19.29 -6.04 21.80
CA ILE A 35 18.82 -6.78 22.97
C ILE A 35 19.67 -8.03 23.26
N VAL A 36 20.19 -8.68 22.21
CA VAL A 36 21.07 -9.86 22.33
C VAL A 36 22.56 -9.51 22.18
N ASN A 37 22.90 -8.23 22.13
CA ASN A 37 24.25 -7.70 22.00
C ASN A 37 25.03 -8.28 20.80
N CYS A 38 24.41 -8.24 19.62
CA CYS A 38 25.04 -8.62 18.35
C CYS A 38 24.75 -7.59 17.25
N SER A 39 25.34 -7.79 16.08
CA SER A 39 25.03 -6.98 14.89
C SER A 39 23.86 -7.58 14.10
N PRO A 40 23.04 -6.75 13.40
CA PRO A 40 21.97 -7.27 12.54
C PRO A 40 22.49 -8.21 11.45
N SER A 41 23.68 -7.95 10.91
CA SER A 41 24.32 -8.81 9.91
C SER A 41 24.68 -10.18 10.48
N THR A 42 24.97 -10.29 11.78
CA THR A 42 25.10 -11.60 12.45
C THR A 42 23.79 -12.37 12.40
N ILE A 43 22.65 -11.75 12.72
CA ILE A 43 21.34 -12.42 12.65
C ILE A 43 21.03 -12.86 11.22
N CYS A 44 21.23 -11.99 10.23
CA CYS A 44 21.00 -12.32 8.81
C CYS A 44 21.90 -13.47 8.33
N ARG A 45 23.17 -13.50 8.75
CA ARG A 45 24.09 -14.58 8.41
C ARG A 45 23.61 -15.91 9.00
N GLU A 46 23.21 -15.91 10.26
CA GLU A 46 22.72 -17.12 10.93
C GLU A 46 21.39 -17.61 10.31
N ALA A 47 20.50 -16.69 9.89
CA ALA A 47 19.29 -17.03 9.15
C ALA A 47 19.58 -17.66 7.77
N ARG A 48 20.65 -17.25 7.09
CA ARG A 48 21.08 -17.90 5.83
C ARG A 48 21.62 -19.31 6.03
N LEU A 49 22.07 -19.63 7.24
CA LEU A 49 22.64 -20.94 7.58
C LEU A 49 21.58 -21.93 8.08
N ASP A 50 20.43 -21.43 8.56
CA ASP A 50 19.34 -22.24 9.11
C ASP A 50 17.98 -21.77 8.55
N ALA A 51 17.41 -22.57 7.64
CA ALA A 51 16.15 -22.25 6.97
C ALA A 51 14.98 -22.12 7.96
N ASP A 52 14.98 -22.91 9.04
CA ASP A 52 13.94 -22.86 10.07
C ASP A 52 14.02 -21.55 10.85
N PHE A 53 15.22 -21.08 11.17
CA PHE A 53 15.40 -19.78 11.80
C PHE A 53 14.98 -18.64 10.86
N ALA A 54 15.28 -18.72 9.57
CA ALA A 54 14.81 -17.73 8.59
C ALA A 54 13.27 -17.69 8.53
N ALA A 55 12.63 -18.85 8.42
CA ALA A 55 11.17 -18.95 8.41
C ALA A 55 10.55 -18.39 9.71
N ALA A 56 11.15 -18.69 10.86
CA ALA A 56 10.71 -18.15 12.15
C ALA A 56 10.85 -16.62 12.22
N LEU A 57 11.92 -16.03 11.66
CA LEU A 57 12.10 -14.58 11.60
C LEU A 57 11.03 -13.91 10.74
N GLU A 58 10.75 -14.45 9.56
CA GLU A 58 9.70 -13.91 8.68
C GLU A 58 8.31 -14.08 9.30
N LYS A 59 8.04 -15.23 9.90
CA LYS A 59 6.80 -15.47 10.65
C LYS A 59 6.62 -14.45 11.77
N ALA A 60 7.66 -14.22 12.59
CA ALA A 60 7.58 -13.25 13.68
C ALA A 60 7.27 -11.83 13.17
N LYS A 61 7.83 -11.41 12.03
CA LYS A 61 7.49 -10.12 11.42
C LYS A 61 6.02 -10.09 10.97
N GLY A 62 5.53 -11.13 10.28
CA GLY A 62 4.14 -11.21 9.84
C GLY A 62 3.15 -11.23 11.02
N ASP A 63 3.45 -11.99 12.06
CA ASP A 63 2.63 -12.06 13.28
C ASP A 63 2.48 -10.67 13.92
N SER A 64 3.51 -9.82 13.87
CA SER A 64 3.44 -8.47 14.42
C SER A 64 2.44 -7.57 13.68
N GLU A 65 2.40 -7.66 12.35
CA GLU A 65 1.46 -6.89 11.53
C GLU A 65 0.02 -7.29 11.84
N VAL A 66 -0.26 -8.60 11.87
CA VAL A 66 -1.58 -9.14 12.24
C VAL A 66 -1.98 -8.70 13.65
N ASN A 67 -1.03 -8.75 14.60
CA ASN A 67 -1.28 -8.31 15.97
C ASN A 67 -1.64 -6.82 16.05
N PHE A 68 -0.96 -5.95 15.31
CA PHE A 68 -1.31 -4.53 15.26
C PHE A 68 -2.69 -4.31 14.62
N MET A 69 -3.01 -5.00 13.53
CA MET A 69 -4.33 -4.93 12.91
C MET A 69 -5.43 -5.36 13.87
N LYS A 70 -5.24 -6.47 14.59
CA LYS A 70 -6.16 -6.92 15.61
C LYS A 70 -6.36 -5.86 16.71
N ARG A 71 -5.28 -5.26 17.22
CA ARG A 71 -5.35 -4.23 18.26
C ARG A 71 -6.12 -2.99 17.81
N ILE A 72 -5.94 -2.58 16.56
CA ILE A 72 -6.66 -1.44 15.98
C ILE A 72 -8.14 -1.76 15.82
N PHE A 73 -8.47 -2.95 15.32
CA PHE A 73 -9.84 -3.44 15.24
C PHE A 73 -10.52 -3.57 16.62
N ASP A 74 -9.78 -4.01 17.65
CA ASP A 74 -10.33 -4.07 19.00
C ASP A 74 -10.51 -2.68 19.61
N ALA A 75 -9.61 -1.73 19.30
CA ALA A 75 -9.76 -0.34 19.71
C ALA A 75 -10.97 0.34 19.04
N SER A 76 -11.24 0.04 17.77
CA SER A 76 -12.36 0.62 17.01
C SER A 76 -13.74 0.26 17.57
N LYS A 77 -13.84 -0.78 18.42
CA LYS A 77 -15.08 -1.16 19.09
C LYS A 77 -15.47 -0.24 20.26
N LYS A 78 -14.59 0.69 20.67
CA LYS A 78 -14.85 1.62 21.77
C LYS A 78 -15.11 3.03 21.22
N ASP A 79 -16.19 3.65 21.66
CA ASP A 79 -16.66 4.96 21.14
C ASP A 79 -15.60 6.06 21.25
N GLN A 80 -14.85 6.10 22.35
CA GLN A 80 -13.77 7.07 22.58
C GLN A 80 -12.59 6.96 21.59
N TYR A 81 -12.49 5.85 20.85
CA TYR A 81 -11.45 5.61 19.83
C TYR A 81 -12.03 5.53 18.42
N TRP A 82 -13.07 6.31 18.12
CA TRP A 82 -13.70 6.38 16.80
C TRP A 82 -12.71 6.55 15.63
N ARG A 83 -11.56 7.21 15.85
CA ARG A 83 -10.50 7.37 14.83
C ARG A 83 -9.93 6.03 14.35
N ALA A 84 -9.87 5.01 15.21
CA ALA A 84 -9.45 3.67 14.81
C ALA A 84 -10.47 3.04 13.84
N ALA A 85 -11.77 3.28 14.06
CA ALA A 85 -12.83 2.84 13.15
C ALA A 85 -12.76 3.58 11.81
N ALA A 86 -12.57 4.91 11.84
CA ALA A 86 -12.39 5.72 10.65
C ALA A 86 -11.19 5.25 9.82
N TRP A 87 -10.04 5.01 10.45
CA TRP A 87 -8.85 4.52 9.75
C TRP A 87 -9.05 3.12 9.15
N ALA A 88 -9.81 2.24 9.82
CA ALA A 88 -10.17 0.93 9.25
C ALA A 88 -11.03 1.07 7.99
N LEU A 89 -11.99 2.01 7.98
CA LEU A 89 -12.81 2.31 6.80
C LEU A 89 -11.99 2.91 5.66
N GLU A 90 -11.13 3.89 5.95
CA GLU A 90 -10.22 4.51 4.97
C GLU A 90 -9.35 3.49 4.22
N ARG A 91 -8.88 2.45 4.92
CA ARG A 91 -8.04 1.41 4.31
C ARG A 91 -8.84 0.35 3.55
N ARG A 92 -10.06 0.03 4.00
CA ARG A 92 -10.90 -1.00 3.38
C ARG A 92 -11.64 -0.48 2.15
N HIS A 93 -12.02 0.80 2.17
CA HIS A 93 -12.85 1.47 1.17
C HIS A 93 -12.28 2.86 0.83
N PRO A 94 -11.04 2.95 0.33
CA PRO A 94 -10.36 4.21 0.10
C PRO A 94 -11.12 5.15 -0.85
N GLU A 95 -11.83 4.60 -1.83
CA GLU A 95 -12.67 5.35 -2.78
C GLU A 95 -13.78 6.18 -2.11
N HIS A 96 -14.25 5.72 -0.95
CA HIS A 96 -15.35 6.34 -0.21
C HIS A 96 -14.88 7.18 0.97
N TYR A 97 -13.85 6.72 1.70
CA TYR A 97 -13.50 7.30 3.00
C TYR A 97 -12.09 7.92 3.03
N ALA A 98 -11.19 7.59 2.10
CA ALA A 98 -9.85 8.16 2.15
C ALA A 98 -9.90 9.70 1.96
N PRO A 99 -9.08 10.46 2.69
CA PRO A 99 -8.93 11.89 2.45
C PRO A 99 -8.53 12.13 1.00
N ARG A 100 -9.32 12.92 0.28
CA ARG A 100 -8.92 13.35 -1.06
C ARG A 100 -7.72 14.28 -0.95
N ALA A 101 -6.72 14.07 -1.79
CA ALA A 101 -5.60 15.00 -1.87
C ALA A 101 -6.13 16.42 -2.17
N PRO A 102 -5.53 17.48 -1.61
CA PRO A 102 -5.96 18.85 -1.88
C PRO A 102 -5.97 19.21 -3.38
N GLU A 103 -5.13 18.52 -4.16
CA GLU A 103 -4.99 18.69 -5.61
C GLU A 103 -5.79 17.66 -6.43
N ALA A 104 -6.59 16.81 -5.78
CA ALA A 104 -7.37 15.79 -6.49
C ALA A 104 -8.46 16.45 -7.35
N ILE A 105 -8.37 16.25 -8.67
CA ILE A 105 -9.39 16.70 -9.61
C ILE A 105 -10.58 15.74 -9.55
N THR A 106 -11.75 16.25 -9.20
CA THR A 106 -13.01 15.51 -9.21
C THR A 106 -13.48 15.28 -10.65
N ILE A 107 -14.23 14.19 -10.88
CA ILE A 107 -14.88 13.92 -12.19
C ILE A 107 -15.74 15.12 -12.63
N GLY A 108 -16.42 15.79 -11.70
CA GLY A 108 -17.18 17.00 -11.99
C GLY A 108 -16.31 18.18 -12.44
N GLN A 109 -15.10 18.34 -11.91
CA GLN A 109 -14.12 19.33 -12.40
C GLN A 109 -13.63 18.98 -13.81
N ILE A 110 -13.37 17.70 -14.10
CA ILE A 110 -13.00 17.24 -15.44
C ILE A 110 -14.14 17.51 -16.45
N ALA A 111 -15.38 17.14 -16.11
CA ALA A 111 -16.53 17.37 -16.98
C ALA A 111 -16.70 18.86 -17.32
N ARG A 112 -16.52 19.75 -16.33
CA ARG A 112 -16.54 21.22 -16.57
C ARG A 112 -15.39 21.67 -17.46
N LEU A 113 -14.19 21.12 -17.31
CA LEU A 113 -13.06 21.44 -18.16
C LEU A 113 -13.32 21.02 -19.61
N VAL A 114 -13.83 19.80 -19.83
CA VAL A 114 -14.17 19.30 -21.17
C VAL A 114 -15.28 20.11 -21.82
N ALA A 115 -16.30 20.53 -21.05
CA ALA A 115 -17.34 21.42 -21.57
C ALA A 115 -16.75 22.76 -22.04
N LYS A 116 -15.85 23.37 -21.26
CA LYS A 116 -15.16 24.62 -21.64
C LYS A 116 -14.30 24.45 -22.89
N LEU A 117 -13.53 23.36 -22.97
CA LEU A 117 -12.74 23.04 -24.18
C LEU A 117 -13.64 22.86 -25.41
N SER A 118 -14.79 22.20 -25.24
CA SER A 118 -15.76 21.99 -26.33
C SER A 118 -16.31 23.32 -26.84
N GLN A 119 -16.61 24.26 -25.95
CA GLN A 119 -17.07 25.60 -26.31
C GLN A 119 -16.00 26.38 -27.09
N ILE A 120 -14.75 26.39 -26.63
CA ILE A 120 -13.64 27.06 -27.33
C ILE A 120 -13.45 26.48 -28.74
N ILE A 121 -13.50 25.15 -28.85
CA ILE A 121 -13.38 24.45 -30.15
C ILE A 121 -14.53 24.81 -31.08
N GLU A 122 -15.74 24.97 -30.54
CA GLU A 122 -16.89 25.44 -31.30
C GLU A 122 -16.69 26.87 -31.81
N GLU A 123 -16.17 27.77 -30.99
CA GLU A 123 -15.91 29.17 -31.34
C GLU A 123 -14.79 29.33 -32.39
N GLU A 124 -13.70 28.56 -32.25
CA GLU A 124 -12.47 28.74 -33.05
C GLU A 124 -12.42 27.91 -34.34
N ILE A 125 -13.31 26.92 -34.55
CA ILE A 125 -13.31 26.09 -35.78
C ILE A 125 -14.36 26.59 -36.78
N PRO A 126 -13.95 27.16 -37.94
CA PRO A 126 -14.87 27.76 -38.92
C PRO A 126 -15.65 26.74 -39.76
N ALA A 127 -15.18 25.49 -39.85
CA ALA A 127 -15.81 24.47 -40.68
C ALA A 127 -16.71 23.53 -39.84
N ALA A 128 -18.04 23.69 -40.00
CA ALA A 128 -19.07 22.95 -39.27
C ALA A 128 -18.92 21.41 -39.32
N ARG A 129 -18.32 20.88 -40.39
CA ARG A 129 -18.06 19.44 -40.56
C ARG A 129 -17.01 18.90 -39.56
N PHE A 130 -16.00 19.68 -39.19
CA PHE A 130 -14.98 19.27 -38.23
C PHE A 130 -15.48 19.45 -36.78
N ARG A 131 -16.26 20.50 -36.52
CA ARG A 131 -16.87 20.77 -35.21
C ARG A 131 -17.68 19.59 -34.68
N LYS A 132 -18.62 19.05 -35.48
CA LYS A 132 -19.46 17.91 -35.06
C LYS A 132 -18.66 16.66 -34.66
N LYS A 133 -17.60 16.33 -35.40
CA LYS A 133 -16.78 15.14 -35.10
C LYS A 133 -15.99 15.30 -33.80
N VAL A 134 -15.47 16.50 -33.54
CA VAL A 134 -14.70 16.76 -32.32
C VAL A 134 -15.61 16.75 -31.09
N LEU A 135 -16.76 17.43 -31.15
CA LEU A 135 -17.74 17.45 -30.05
C LEU A 135 -18.23 16.04 -29.69
N ALA A 136 -18.54 15.20 -30.69
CA ALA A 136 -18.97 13.83 -30.44
C ALA A 136 -17.91 12.98 -29.73
N ARG A 137 -16.62 13.17 -30.04
CA ARG A 137 -15.51 12.45 -29.39
C ARG A 137 -15.27 12.92 -27.96
N LEU A 138 -15.39 14.23 -27.70
CA LEU A 138 -15.27 14.80 -26.35
C LEU A 138 -16.41 14.33 -25.44
N ASP A 139 -17.63 14.27 -25.96
CA ASP A 139 -18.80 13.79 -25.22
C ASP A 139 -18.70 12.29 -24.89
N ALA A 140 -18.21 11.46 -25.83
CA ALA A 140 -17.92 10.05 -25.57
C ALA A 140 -16.88 9.87 -24.44
N LEU A 141 -15.77 10.61 -24.50
CA LEU A 141 -14.73 10.60 -23.46
C LEU A 141 -15.27 11.03 -22.09
N THR A 142 -16.15 12.03 -22.05
CA THR A 142 -16.76 12.50 -20.81
C THR A 142 -17.67 11.43 -20.20
N ARG A 143 -18.45 10.74 -21.03
CA ARG A 143 -19.31 9.62 -20.58
C ARG A 143 -18.49 8.43 -20.07
N GLU A 144 -17.40 8.07 -20.76
CA GLU A 144 -16.47 7.04 -20.30
C GLU A 144 -15.87 7.39 -18.93
N ALA A 145 -15.35 8.62 -18.77
CA ALA A 145 -14.76 9.08 -17.52
C ALA A 145 -15.76 9.11 -16.34
N VAL A 146 -17.02 9.46 -16.60
CA VAL A 146 -18.10 9.47 -15.58
C VAL A 146 -18.54 8.04 -15.21
N SER A 147 -18.55 7.11 -16.17
CA SER A 147 -18.93 5.71 -15.95
C SER A 147 -17.88 4.89 -15.18
N GLY A 148 -16.67 5.41 -15.01
CA GLY A 148 -15.56 4.71 -14.34
C GLY A 148 -15.00 3.52 -15.15
N GLN A 149 -15.39 3.37 -16.42
CA GLN A 149 -14.91 2.30 -17.27
C GLN A 149 -13.54 2.66 -17.85
N PRO A 150 -12.54 1.76 -17.79
CA PRO A 150 -11.26 2.01 -18.43
C PRO A 150 -11.44 2.15 -19.95
N PRO A 151 -10.67 3.02 -20.62
CA PRO A 151 -10.85 3.30 -22.04
C PRO A 151 -10.73 2.01 -22.86
N ALA A 152 -11.60 1.86 -23.87
CA ALA A 152 -11.69 0.64 -24.69
C ALA A 152 -10.34 0.20 -25.31
N ALA A 153 -9.40 1.13 -25.51
CA ALA A 153 -8.05 0.85 -25.98
C ALA A 153 -7.22 -0.04 -25.01
N ALA A 154 -7.49 0.01 -23.70
CA ALA A 154 -6.80 -0.84 -22.72
C ALA A 154 -7.23 -2.31 -22.79
N ARG A 155 -8.40 -2.62 -23.37
CA ARG A 155 -8.89 -4.00 -23.51
C ARG A 155 -8.21 -4.78 -24.64
N GLN A 156 -7.56 -4.09 -25.58
CA GLN A 156 -6.92 -4.73 -26.74
C GLN A 156 -5.46 -5.13 -26.48
N SER A 157 -4.85 -4.64 -25.39
CA SER A 157 -3.45 -4.95 -25.03
C SER A 157 -3.30 -6.24 -24.21
N SER A 158 -4.35 -6.69 -23.49
CA SER A 158 -4.26 -7.88 -22.62
C SER A 158 -4.61 -9.20 -23.30
N ALA A 159 -4.85 -9.22 -24.62
CA ALA A 159 -5.24 -10.42 -25.37
C ALA A 159 -4.15 -10.92 -26.34
N ALA A 160 -2.93 -10.37 -26.27
CA ALA A 160 -1.82 -10.69 -27.17
C ALA A 160 -0.56 -11.21 -26.45
N SER A 161 -0.74 -11.88 -25.32
CA SER A 161 0.33 -12.59 -24.61
C SER A 161 -0.21 -13.91 -24.05
N ASP A 162 -0.38 -14.90 -24.93
CA ASP A 162 -0.37 -16.34 -24.62
C ASP A 162 0.49 -17.04 -25.68
#